data_AF-A0A965EY90-F1
#
_entry.id   AF-A0A965EY90-F1
#
_cell.length_a   1.000
_cell.length_b   1.000
_cell.length_c   1.000
_cell.angle_alpha   90.00
_cell.angle_beta   90.00
_cell.angle_gamma   90.00
#
_symmetry.space_group_name_H-M   'P 1'
#
loop_
_entity.id
_entity.type
_entity.pdbx_description
1 polymer ?
#
loop_
_entity_poly.entity_id
_entity_poly.type
_entity_poly.pdbx_seq_one_letter_code
_entity_poly.pdbx_strand_id
1 'polypeptide(L)' 'TIDELNCADGWAVTSGVLSSTDNPDMGAPTSFIFEQQGQFWIPKEKAEVCGTNPVTTTAPSDAEIPAGLFMVGCAAG' A
#
# COMPACT_ATOMS: atom_id res chain seq x y z
N THR A 1 -1.76 14.51 0.24
CA THR A 1 -3.09 14.20 0.82
C THR A 1 -3.32 12.70 0.74
N ILE A 2 -4.30 12.14 1.44
CA ILE A 2 -4.76 10.78 1.11
C ILE A 2 -5.79 10.94 0.02
N ASP A 3 -5.53 10.33 -1.12
CA ASP A 3 -6.33 10.48 -2.32
C ASP A 3 -7.26 9.27 -2.50
N GLU A 4 -6.84 8.08 -2.02
CA GLU A 4 -7.65 6.86 -2.07
C GLU A 4 -7.50 5.99 -0.81
N LEU A 5 -8.56 5.23 -0.51
CA LEU A 5 -8.60 4.17 0.51
C LEU A 5 -9.28 2.94 -0.08
N ASN A 6 -8.57 1.81 -0.11
CA ASN A 6 -9.04 0.53 -0.62
C ASN A 6 -8.95 -0.53 0.48
N CYS A 7 -10.02 -1.30 0.69
CA CYS A 7 -10.09 -2.31 1.75
C CYS A 7 -10.52 -3.67 1.20
N ALA A 8 -9.92 -4.76 1.68
CA ALA A 8 -10.30 -6.13 1.36
C ALA A 8 -9.76 -7.09 2.43
N ASP A 9 -10.55 -8.11 2.80
CA ASP A 9 -10.12 -9.26 3.60
C ASP A 9 -9.33 -8.94 4.90
N GLY A 10 -9.72 -7.88 5.61
CA GLY A 10 -9.02 -7.45 6.83
C GLY A 10 -7.75 -6.61 6.57
N TRP A 11 -7.58 -6.12 5.35
CA TRP A 11 -6.50 -5.22 4.95
C TRP A 11 -7.05 -3.90 4.44
N ALA A 12 -6.24 -2.86 4.58
CA ALA A 12 -6.50 -1.53 4.03
C ALA A 12 -5.23 -0.97 3.39
N VAL A 13 -5.39 -0.33 2.23
CA VAL A 13 -4.34 0.42 1.56
C VAL A 13 -4.80 1.85 1.37
N THR A 14 -4.02 2.79 1.85
CA THR A 14 -4.20 4.22 1.54
C THR A 14 -3.12 4.65 0.56
N SER A 15 -3.47 5.44 -0.44
CA SER A 15 -2.50 6.01 -1.38
C SER A 15 -2.68 7.52 -1.51
N GLY A 16 -1.61 8.18 -1.92
CA GLY A 16 -1.66 9.58 -2.30
C GLY A 16 -0.30 10.15 -2.67
N VAL A 17 -0.29 11.42 -3.02
CA VAL A 17 0.95 12.15 -3.31
C VAL A 17 1.52 12.74 -2.01
N LEU A 18 2.70 12.25 -1.64
CA LEU A 18 3.49 12.82 -0.55
C LEU A 18 4.37 13.94 -1.13
N SER A 19 4.04 15.19 -0.83
CA SER A 19 4.79 16.37 -1.27
C SER A 19 5.19 17.24 -0.08
N SER A 20 6.26 18.02 -0.26
CA SER A 20 6.61 19.08 0.69
C SER A 20 5.62 20.24 0.56
N THR A 21 5.28 20.87 1.68
CA THR A 21 4.51 22.12 1.68
C THR A 21 5.24 23.26 0.97
N ASP A 22 6.57 23.22 0.96
CA ASP A 22 7.41 24.25 0.34
C ASP A 22 7.53 24.07 -1.18
N ASN A 23 7.35 22.84 -1.68
CA ASN A 23 7.40 22.48 -3.09
C ASN A 23 6.29 21.46 -3.42
N PRO A 24 5.03 21.91 -3.48
CA PRO A 24 3.86 21.02 -3.61
C PRO A 24 3.83 20.26 -4.94
N ASP A 25 4.48 20.79 -5.98
CA ASP A 25 4.51 20.20 -7.33
C ASP A 25 5.52 19.05 -7.47
N MET A 26 6.39 18.84 -6.47
CA MET A 26 7.41 17.77 -6.46
C MET A 26 7.05 16.66 -5.45
N GLY A 27 5.89 16.06 -5.63
CA GLY A 27 5.44 14.94 -4.80
C GLY A 27 5.76 13.55 -5.36
N ALA A 28 5.88 12.57 -4.48
CA ALA A 28 6.03 11.17 -4.86
C ALA A 28 4.73 10.39 -4.56
N PRO A 29 4.21 9.60 -5.52
CA PRO A 29 3.11 8.68 -5.23
C PRO A 29 3.57 7.68 -4.17
N THR A 30 2.80 7.59 -3.10
CA THR A 30 3.11 6.77 -1.92
C THR A 30 1.88 5.99 -1.51
N SER A 31 2.06 4.76 -1.06
CA SER A 31 1.02 3.93 -0.48
C SER A 31 1.44 3.43 0.90
N PHE A 32 0.45 3.25 1.78
CA PHE A 32 0.59 2.65 3.10
C PHE A 32 -0.34 1.46 3.22
N ILE A 33 0.17 0.35 3.75
CA ILE A 33 -0.55 -0.92 3.89
C ILE A 33 -0.82 -1.15 5.38
N PHE A 34 -2.04 -1.57 5.71
CA PHE A 34 -2.46 -1.89 7.06
C PHE A 34 -3.14 -3.26 7.11
N GLU A 35 -2.82 -4.04 8.12
CA GLU A 35 -3.49 -5.30 8.45
C GLU A 35 -4.32 -5.12 9.72
N GLN A 36 -5.54 -5.62 9.72
CA GLN A 36 -6.41 -5.63 10.89
C GLN A 36 -5.99 -6.74 11.86
N GLN A 37 -5.62 -6.35 13.07
CA GLN A 37 -5.34 -7.28 14.18
C GLN A 37 -6.31 -6.98 15.33
N GLY A 38 -7.41 -7.73 15.36
CA GLY A 38 -8.51 -7.49 16.29
C GLY A 38 -9.18 -6.14 16.03
N GLN A 39 -9.05 -5.20 16.97
CA GLN A 39 -9.59 -3.84 16.85
C GLN A 39 -8.59 -2.82 16.31
N PHE A 40 -7.35 -3.21 16.06
CA PHE A 40 -6.27 -2.32 15.63
C PHE A 40 -5.91 -2.51 14.17
N TRP A 41 -5.49 -1.42 13.52
CA TRP A 41 -4.88 -1.43 12.19
C TRP A 41 -3.38 -1.27 12.36
N ILE A 42 -2.63 -2.30 12.00
CA ILE A 42 -1.18 -2.35 12.17
C ILE A 42 -0.52 -1.99 10.83
N PRO A 43 0.33 -0.96 10.77
CA PRO A 43 1.06 -0.64 9.56
C PRO A 43 2.00 -1.79 9.20
N LYS A 44 2.08 -2.08 7.90
CA LYS A 44 2.92 -3.16 7.35
C LYS A 44 3.92 -2.57 6.39
N GLU A 45 5.15 -3.06 6.48
CA GLU A 45 6.18 -2.72 5.50
C GLU A 45 5.93 -3.48 4.20
N LYS A 46 6.09 -2.80 3.06
CA LYS A 46 5.91 -3.44 1.74
C LYS A 46 6.82 -4.65 1.57
N ALA A 47 8.04 -4.58 2.10
CA ALA A 47 9.01 -5.67 2.04
C ALA A 47 8.55 -6.94 2.78
N GLU A 48 7.62 -6.82 3.73
CA GLU A 48 7.10 -7.95 4.51
C GLU A 48 5.90 -8.60 3.82
N VAL A 49 5.05 -7.82 3.16
CA VAL A 49 3.70 -8.27 2.73
C VAL A 49 3.52 -8.41 1.22
N CYS A 50 4.42 -7.83 0.42
CA CYS A 50 4.32 -7.84 -1.05
C CYS A 50 4.96 -9.05 -1.72
N GLY A 51 5.59 -9.95 -0.96
CA GLY A 51 6.23 -11.16 -1.50
C GLY A 51 7.43 -10.89 -2.40
N THR A 52 7.81 -11.90 -3.19
CA THR A 52 8.99 -11.83 -4.07
C THR A 52 8.72 -10.93 -5.27
N ASN A 53 9.40 -9.77 -5.31
CA ASN A 53 9.35 -8.75 -6.36
C ASN A 53 8.04 -7.92 -6.41
N PRO A 54 7.99 -6.76 -5.72
CA PRO A 54 6.79 -5.91 -5.65
C PRO A 54 6.49 -5.13 -6.95
N VAL A 55 7.29 -5.28 -8.01
CA VAL A 55 7.19 -4.51 -9.27
C VAL A 55 6.43 -5.26 -10.37
N THR A 56 5.83 -6.42 -10.05
CA THR A 56 4.99 -7.17 -10.99
C THR A 56 3.58 -6.57 -11.06
N THR A 57 2.86 -6.82 -12.16
CA THR A 57 1.43 -6.42 -12.29
C THR A 57 0.46 -7.45 -11.70
N THR A 58 1.00 -8.54 -11.17
CA THR A 58 0.25 -9.65 -10.57
C THR A 58 0.90 -9.95 -9.23
N ALA A 59 0.08 -10.09 -8.19
CA ALA A 59 0.55 -10.47 -6.87
C ALA A 59 1.29 -11.82 -6.94
N PRO A 60 2.52 -11.91 -6.42
CA PRO A 60 3.21 -13.18 -6.35
C PRO A 60 2.52 -14.10 -5.33
N SER A 61 2.73 -15.41 -5.46
CA SER A 61 2.03 -16.42 -4.64
C SER A 61 2.40 -16.37 -3.16
N ASP A 62 3.52 -15.73 -2.83
CA ASP A 62 4.02 -15.52 -1.48
C ASP A 62 3.67 -14.14 -0.90
N ALA A 63 2.86 -13.32 -1.60
CA ALA A 63 2.32 -12.09 -1.05
C ALA A 63 1.26 -12.39 0.02
N GLU A 64 1.36 -11.71 1.17
CA GLU A 64 0.39 -11.81 2.26
C GLU A 64 -0.80 -10.87 2.04
N ILE A 65 -0.57 -9.73 1.37
CA ILE A 65 -1.62 -8.78 1.05
C ILE A 65 -2.63 -9.40 0.05
N PRO A 66 -3.94 -9.14 0.19
CA PRO A 66 -4.94 -9.61 -0.75
C PRO A 66 -4.65 -9.17 -2.19
N ALA A 67 -4.85 -10.07 -3.15
CA ALA A 67 -4.54 -9.81 -4.56
C ALA A 67 -5.26 -8.57 -5.12
N GLY A 68 -6.47 -8.27 -4.64
CA GLY A 68 -7.23 -7.08 -5.03
C GLY A 68 -6.62 -5.75 -4.56
N LEU A 69 -5.71 -5.78 -3.58
CA LEU A 69 -5.01 -4.60 -3.04
C LEU A 69 -3.55 -4.53 -3.49
N PHE A 70 -3.01 -5.57 -4.10
CA PHE A 70 -1.59 -5.66 -4.45
C PHE A 70 -1.13 -4.49 -5.34
N MET A 71 -1.89 -4.15 -6.39
CA MET A 71 -1.48 -3.08 -7.31
C MET A 71 -1.41 -1.72 -6.62
N VAL A 72 -2.39 -1.41 -5.77
CA VAL A 72 -2.43 -0.13 -5.04
C VAL A 72 -1.47 -0.08 -3.86
N GLY A 73 -1.16 -1.22 -3.24
CA GLY A 73 -0.28 -1.32 -2.07
C GLY A 73 1.19 -1.49 -2.42
N CYS A 74 1.50 -2.41 -3.32
CA CYS A 74 2.86 -2.88 -3.58
C CYS A 74 3.48 -2.27 -4.84
N ALA A 75 2.70 -2.12 -5.91
CA ALA A 75 3.19 -1.57 -7.17
C ALA A 75 3.20 -0.02 -7.19
N ALA A 76 2.48 0.63 -6.27
CA ALA A 76 2.43 2.07 -6.15
C ALA A 76 3.61 2.60 -5.30
N GLY A 77 4.71 3.01 -5.95
CA GLY A 77 5.84 3.72 -5.31
C GLY A 77 6.94 2.82 -4.78
#